data_AF-A0A970WQG9-F1
#
_entry.id   AF-A0A970WQG9-F1
#
_cell.length_a   1.000
_cell.length_b   1.000
_cell.length_c   1.000
_cell.angle_alpha   90.00
_cell.angle_beta   90.00
_cell.angle_gamma   90.00
#
_symmetry.space_group_name_H-M   'P 1'
#
loop_
_entity.id
_entity.type
_entity.pdbx_description
1 polymer ?
#
loop_
_entity_poly.entity_id
_entity_poly.type
_entity_poly.pdbx_seq_one_letter_code
_entity_poly.pdbx_strand_id
1 'polypeptide(L)' 'MSKMDRTGSMLQVTKHKEKQFYAAITDIPRQIIANQSIEGVDAVTGATVTSRAIVNATAKALAGGNR' A
#
# COMPACT_ATOMS: atom_id res chain seq x y z
N MET A 1 -2.33 -16.63 -15.52
CA MET A 1 -2.29 -16.69 -14.04
C MET A 1 -3.50 -16.00 -13.48
N SER A 2 -4.49 -16.80 -13.11
CA SER A 2 -5.71 -16.39 -12.42
C SER A 2 -5.43 -16.42 -10.92
N LYS A 3 -5.68 -15.29 -10.24
CA LYS A 3 -6.31 -15.21 -8.92
C LYS A 3 -6.57 -13.74 -8.63
N MET A 4 -7.75 -13.33 -9.11
CA MET A 4 -8.51 -12.20 -8.60
C MET A 4 -9.37 -12.80 -7.48
N ASP A 5 -8.81 -12.95 -6.29
CA ASP A 5 -9.53 -13.42 -5.11
C ASP A 5 -10.46 -12.32 -4.60
N ARG A 6 -11.75 -12.54 -4.88
CA ARG A 6 -12.88 -11.93 -4.20
C ARG A 6 -12.71 -12.12 -2.69
N THR A 7 -12.56 -11.04 -1.92
CA THR A 7 -13.27 -10.71 -0.65
C THR A 7 -12.78 -9.35 -0.12
N GLY A 8 -13.63 -8.31 -0.16
CA GLY A 8 -13.61 -7.21 0.82
C GLY A 8 -12.65 -6.01 0.66
N SER A 9 -11.34 -6.19 0.47
CA SER A 9 -10.37 -5.09 0.73
C SER A 9 -9.36 -4.88 -0.41
N MET A 10 -9.67 -4.01 -1.37
CA MET A 10 -8.79 -3.68 -2.50
C MET A 10 -8.04 -2.36 -2.25
N LEU A 11 -6.73 -2.41 -2.05
CA LEU A 11 -5.85 -1.22 -2.03
C LEU A 11 -5.06 -1.13 -3.35
N GLN A 12 -5.36 -0.11 -4.15
CA GLN A 12 -4.64 0.18 -5.39
C GLN A 12 -4.07 1.61 -5.38
N VAL A 13 -2.81 1.74 -5.80
CA VAL A 13 -2.20 3.05 -6.04
C VAL A 13 -2.62 3.54 -7.42
N THR A 14 -3.44 4.59 -7.46
CA THR A 14 -4.04 5.11 -8.69
C THR A 14 -3.14 6.08 -9.46
N LYS A 15 -2.28 6.82 -8.77
CA LYS A 15 -1.34 7.78 -9.37
C LYS A 15 -0.04 7.84 -8.57
N HIS A 16 1.08 7.83 -9.27
CA HIS A 16 2.41 8.12 -8.72
C HIS A 16 3.25 8.87 -9.76
N LYS A 17 4.22 9.68 -9.31
CA LYS A 17 5.19 10.38 -10.17
C LYS A 17 6.64 9.92 -9.94
N GLU A 18 6.82 8.93 -9.08
CA GLU A 18 8.12 8.38 -8.72
C GLU A 18 8.71 7.59 -9.90
N LYS A 19 9.99 7.82 -10.22
CA LYS A 19 10.65 7.29 -11.42
C LYS A 19 11.32 5.92 -11.22
N GLN A 20 11.69 5.54 -9.99
CA GLN A 20 12.52 4.35 -9.73
C GLN A 20 11.97 3.39 -8.67
N PHE A 21 10.84 3.70 -8.02
CA PHE A 21 10.38 2.96 -6.84
C PHE A 21 9.06 2.23 -7.06
N TYR A 22 8.94 1.55 -8.21
CA TYR A 22 7.76 0.77 -8.59
C TYR A 22 7.47 -0.39 -7.63
N ALA A 23 8.51 -0.99 -7.05
CA ALA A 23 8.36 -2.08 -6.07
C ALA A 23 7.62 -1.61 -4.82
N ALA A 24 7.91 -0.42 -4.28
CA ALA A 24 7.20 0.11 -3.11
C ALA A 24 5.70 0.34 -3.41
N ILE A 25 5.38 0.74 -4.64
CA ILE A 25 4.01 1.01 -5.09
C ILE A 25 3.17 -0.27 -5.18
N THR A 26 3.79 -1.43 -5.39
CA THR A 26 3.09 -2.73 -5.44
C THR A 26 3.18 -3.51 -4.14
N ASP A 27 4.34 -3.50 -3.49
CA ASP A 27 4.66 -4.41 -2.40
C ASP A 27 4.08 -3.91 -1.08
N ILE A 28 4.13 -2.59 -0.84
CA ILE A 28 3.57 -1.99 0.38
C ILE A 28 2.04 -2.18 0.43
N PRO A 29 1.26 -1.87 -0.63
CA PRO A 29 -0.18 -2.17 -0.60
C PRO A 29 -0.49 -3.65 -0.46
N ARG A 30 0.30 -4.54 -1.09
CA ARG A 30 0.12 -5.99 -0.94
C ARG A 30 0.33 -6.45 0.50
N GLN A 31 1.38 -5.97 1.16
CA GLN A 31 1.65 -6.28 2.56
C GLN A 31 0.51 -5.79 3.47
N ILE A 32 0.01 -4.57 3.23
CA ILE A 32 -1.12 -4.03 3.99
C ILE A 32 -2.37 -4.90 3.82
N ILE A 33 -2.68 -5.32 2.59
CA ILE A 33 -3.83 -6.21 2.33
C ILE A 33 -3.60 -7.57 3.00
N ALA A 34 -2.40 -8.14 2.90
CA ALA A 34 -2.10 -9.43 3.51
C ALA A 34 -2.21 -9.40 5.04
N ASN A 35 -1.74 -8.31 5.67
CA ASN A 35 -1.74 -8.15 7.12
C ASN A 35 -3.07 -7.57 7.64
N GLN A 36 -3.94 -7.06 6.76
CA GLN A 36 -5.10 -6.22 7.10
C GLN A 36 -4.75 -5.09 8.10
N SER A 37 -3.50 -4.65 8.10
CA SER A 37 -2.96 -3.67 9.04
C SER A 37 -1.85 -2.88 8.38
N ILE A 38 -1.68 -1.64 8.84
CA ILE A 38 -0.55 -0.78 8.49
C ILE A 38 0.66 -1.01 9.41
N GLU A 39 0.47 -1.75 10.50
CA GLU A 39 1.53 -2.14 11.42
C GLU A 39 2.29 -3.35 10.88
N GLY A 40 3.61 -3.37 11.06
CA GLY A 40 4.46 -4.46 10.59
C GLY A 40 4.66 -4.51 9.07
N VAL A 41 4.45 -3.39 8.36
CA VAL A 41 4.73 -3.27 6.93
C VAL A 41 6.19 -2.87 6.72
N ASP A 42 6.94 -3.69 5.99
CA ASP A 42 8.36 -3.48 5.73
C ASP A 42 8.57 -2.48 4.59
N ALA A 43 9.39 -1.47 4.84
CA ALA A 43 9.78 -0.50 3.83
C ALA A 43 10.68 -1.15 2.77
N VAL A 44 10.50 -0.77 1.51
CA VAL A 44 11.36 -1.22 0.42
C VAL A 44 12.68 -0.45 0.45
N THR A 45 13.80 -1.16 0.45
CA THR A 45 15.15 -0.58 0.43
C THR A 45 15.32 0.40 -0.73
N GLY A 46 15.81 1.60 -0.43
CA GLY A 46 15.96 2.70 -1.41
C GLY A 46 14.68 3.50 -1.67
N ALA A 47 13.51 3.00 -1.26
CA ALA A 47 12.21 3.64 -1.44
C ALA A 47 11.58 4.08 -0.10
N THR A 48 12.39 4.50 0.87
CA THR A 48 11.94 4.84 2.23
C THR A 48 10.87 5.94 2.22
N VAL A 49 11.07 6.97 1.39
CA VAL A 49 10.13 8.10 1.27
C VAL A 49 8.80 7.63 0.69
N THR A 50 8.84 6.89 -0.42
CA THR A 50 7.68 6.33 -1.10
C THR A 50 6.91 5.36 -0.20
N SER A 51 7.62 4.47 0.50
CA SER A 51 7.04 3.47 1.41
C SER A 51 6.28 4.15 2.55
N ARG A 52 6.88 5.16 3.19
CA ARG A 52 6.23 5.95 4.23
C ARG A 52 5.03 6.74 3.71
N ALA A 53 5.10 7.27 2.49
CA ALA A 53 3.98 8.00 1.89
C ALA A 53 2.76 7.09 1.70
N ILE A 54 2.95 5.86 1.21
CA ILE A 54 1.88 4.88 1.01
C ILE A 54 1.26 4.49 2.36
N VAL A 55 2.07 4.11 3.35
CA VAL A 55 1.58 3.74 4.69
C VAL A 55 0.77 4.87 5.32
N ASN A 56 1.28 6.11 5.27
CA ASN A 56 0.58 7.27 5.81
C ASN A 56 -0.71 7.59 5.04
N ALA A 57 -0.71 7.46 3.72
CA ALA A 57 -1.91 7.68 2.90
C ALA A 57 -3.00 6.66 3.24
N THR A 58 -2.62 5.38 3.39
CA THR A 58 -3.54 4.32 3.83
C THR A 58 -4.06 4.59 5.23
N ALA A 59 -3.21 4.96 6.19
CA ALA A 59 -3.63 5.31 7.54
C ALA A 59 -4.67 6.45 7.55
N LYS A 60 -4.43 7.49 6.74
CA LYS A 60 -5.39 8.60 6.55
C LYS A 60 -6.70 8.14 5.91
N ALA A 61 -6.64 7.23 4.94
CA ALA A 61 -7.83 6.68 4.29
C ALA A 61 -8.66 5.83 5.27
N LEU A 62 -8.01 5.02 6.10
CA LEU A 62 -8.67 4.23 7.16
C LEU A 62 -9.30 5.13 8.23
N ALA A 63 -8.59 6.18 8.67
CA ALA A 63 -9.12 7.14 9.64
C ALA A 63 -10.23 8.03 9.05
N GLY A 64 -10.16 8.33 7.75
CA GLY A 64 -11.10 9.21 7.04
C GLY A 64 -12.35 8.51 6.50
N GLY A 65 -12.27 7.20 6.23
CA GLY A 65 -13.36 6.38 5.68
C GLY A 65 -14.46 6.04 6.69
N ASN A 66 -14.33 6.51 7.93
CA ASN A 66 -15.28 6.28 9.02
C ASN A 66 -16.27 7.45 9.22
N ARG A 67 -16.59 8.19 8.14
CA ARG A 67 -17.51 9.34 8.12
C ARG A 67 -18.80 9.03 7.38
#